data_AF-A0A502FHY9-F1
#
_entry.id   AF-A0A502FHY9-F1
#
_cell.length_a   1.000
_cell.length_b   1.000
_cell.length_c   1.000
_cell.angle_alpha   90.00
_cell.angle_beta   90.00
_cell.angle_gamma   90.00
#
_symmetry.space_group_name_H-M   'P 1'
#
loop_
_entity.id
_entity.type
_entity.pdbx_description
1 polymer ?
#
loop_
_entity_poly.entity_id
_entity_poly.type
_entity_poly.pdbx_seq_one_letter_code
_entity_poly.pdbx_strand_id
1 'polypeptide(L)'
;MSASRTKFYLDKQNSKWLGVCSGIADYTGMDVTLVRVGTAMLTLVTSGWVLLGYLVIAFVADKKPLGLYDSAEDAKFWQGVRANPTRSTAEVRSKFRDIDRRLADIETMYTSRNTRLADEIDSLR
;
A
#
# COMPACT_ATOMS: atom_id res chain seq x y z
N MET A 1 17.29 7.19 9.14
CA MET A 1 16.56 7.21 7.85
C MET A 1 15.10 6.96 8.14
N SER A 2 14.19 7.84 7.71
CA SER A 2 12.75 7.61 7.89
C SER A 2 12.32 6.41 7.03
N ALA A 3 11.54 5.48 7.60
CA ALA A 3 11.07 4.30 6.89
C ALA A 3 10.00 4.70 5.86
N SER A 4 10.32 4.60 4.57
CA SER A 4 9.35 4.85 3.50
C SER A 4 8.49 3.61 3.26
N ARG A 5 7.16 3.77 3.24
CA ARG A 5 6.19 2.74 2.86
C ARG A 5 6.04 2.53 1.36
N THR A 6 6.94 3.07 0.55
CA THR A 6 6.99 2.87 -0.92
C THR A 6 8.33 2.30 -1.40
N LYS A 7 9.33 2.15 -0.52
CA LYS A 7 10.65 1.60 -0.86
C LYS A 7 10.65 0.07 -0.98
N PHE A 8 11.60 -0.47 -1.77
CA PHE A 8 11.98 -1.88 -1.79
C PHE A 8 12.72 -2.26 -0.51
N TYR A 9 12.30 -3.34 0.13
CA TYR A 9 12.97 -3.90 1.31
C TYR A 9 13.18 -5.39 1.16
N LEU A 10 14.26 -5.88 1.76
CA LEU A 10 14.48 -7.29 1.96
C LEU A 10 13.57 -7.80 3.08
N ASP A 11 12.65 -8.71 2.74
CA ASP A 11 11.79 -9.35 3.74
C ASP A 11 12.50 -10.55 4.35
N LYS A 12 13.16 -10.31 5.48
CA LYS A 12 13.81 -11.34 6.30
C LYS A 12 12.84 -12.16 7.14
N GLN A 13 11.63 -11.65 7.45
CA GLN A 13 10.67 -12.38 8.28
C GLN A 13 10.09 -13.58 7.53
N ASN A 14 9.78 -13.42 6.24
CA ASN A 14 9.30 -14.51 5.39
C ASN A 14 10.43 -15.17 4.57
N SER A 15 11.69 -14.99 4.98
CA SER A 15 12.84 -15.51 4.26
C SER A 15 13.07 -17.00 4.51
N LYS A 16 13.46 -17.75 3.48
CA LYS A 16 14.04 -19.10 3.64
C LYS A 16 15.58 -19.07 3.68
N TRP A 17 16.22 -18.17 2.94
CA TRP A 17 17.69 -18.06 2.84
C TRP A 17 18.17 -16.63 3.12
N LEU A 18 18.06 -15.69 2.16
CA LEU A 18 18.50 -14.29 2.37
C LEU A 18 17.36 -13.27 2.28
N GLY A 19 16.12 -13.70 2.08
CA GLY A 19 14.95 -12.81 2.06
C GLY A 19 14.78 -12.01 0.77
N VAL A 20 15.58 -12.32 -0.25
CA VAL A 20 15.54 -11.63 -1.55
C VAL A 20 14.32 -12.04 -2.36
N CYS A 21 14.01 -13.34 -2.50
CA CYS A 21 12.79 -13.76 -3.21
C CYS A 21 11.52 -13.31 -2.50
N SER A 22 11.50 -13.29 -1.16
CA SER A 22 10.37 -12.76 -0.40
C SER A 22 10.26 -11.24 -0.55
N GLY A 23 11.38 -10.50 -0.52
CA GLY A 23 11.39 -9.07 -0.80
C GLY A 23 10.95 -8.71 -2.23
N ILE A 24 11.36 -9.48 -3.24
CA ILE A 24 10.92 -9.30 -4.63
C ILE A 24 9.42 -9.54 -4.74
N ALA A 25 8.90 -10.62 -4.15
CA ALA A 25 7.47 -10.91 -4.13
C ALA A 25 6.65 -9.84 -3.39
N ASP A 26 7.11 -9.38 -2.23
CA ASP A 26 6.53 -8.26 -1.48
C ASP A 26 6.55 -6.96 -2.30
N TYR A 27 7.52 -6.78 -3.18
CA TYR A 27 7.60 -5.60 -4.03
C TYR A 27 6.70 -5.70 -5.26
N THR A 28 6.64 -6.88 -5.91
CA THR A 28 5.91 -7.06 -7.16
C THR A 28 4.44 -7.45 -6.98
N GLY A 29 4.01 -7.89 -5.80
CA GLY A 29 2.65 -8.43 -5.61
C GLY A 29 2.45 -9.84 -6.12
N MET A 30 3.53 -10.53 -6.51
CA MET A 30 3.47 -11.91 -6.99
C MET A 30 3.62 -12.91 -5.85
N ASP A 31 3.14 -14.14 -6.05
CA ASP A 31 3.37 -15.23 -5.10
C ASP A 31 4.87 -15.52 -4.97
N VAL A 32 5.35 -15.59 -3.72
CA VAL A 32 6.75 -15.90 -3.37
C VAL A 32 7.19 -17.24 -3.98
N THR A 33 6.28 -18.20 -4.09
CA THR A 33 6.56 -19.51 -4.69
C THR A 33 6.87 -19.40 -6.18
N LEU A 34 6.11 -18.59 -6.93
CA LEU A 34 6.39 -18.30 -8.35
C LEU A 34 7.73 -17.61 -8.52
N VAL A 35 8.06 -16.63 -7.68
CA VAL A 35 9.36 -15.95 -7.70
C VAL A 35 10.50 -16.93 -7.43
N ARG A 36 10.32 -17.90 -6.51
CA ARG A 36 11.30 -18.95 -6.22
C ARG A 36 11.48 -19.91 -7.41
N VAL A 37 10.38 -20.36 -8.03
CA VAL A 37 10.46 -21.25 -9.20
C VAL A 37 11.12 -20.54 -10.38
N GLY A 38 10.75 -19.27 -10.63
CA GLY A 38 11.36 -18.46 -11.68
C GLY A 38 12.85 -18.23 -11.46
N THR A 39 13.26 -17.90 -10.22
CA THR A 39 14.68 -17.76 -9.88
C THR A 39 15.45 -19.07 -10.00
N ALA A 40 14.87 -20.21 -9.61
CA ALA A 40 15.47 -21.53 -9.80
C ALA A 40 15.65 -21.88 -11.28
N MET A 41 14.61 -21.70 -12.09
CA MET A 41 14.66 -21.93 -13.55
C MET A 41 15.71 -21.02 -14.22
N LEU A 42 15.73 -19.73 -13.90
CA LEU A 42 16.73 -18.80 -14.43
C LEU A 42 18.15 -19.18 -14.00
N THR A 43 18.33 -19.66 -12.78
CA THR A 43 19.64 -20.14 -12.29
C THR A 43 20.14 -21.32 -13.11
N LEU A 44 19.25 -22.26 -13.47
CA LEU A 44 19.60 -23.42 -14.31
C LEU A 44 19.96 -23.00 -15.74
N VAL A 45 19.22 -22.06 -16.32
CA VAL A 45 19.47 -21.57 -17.70
C VAL A 45 20.74 -20.73 -17.80
N THR A 46 21.03 -19.91 -16.78
CA THR A 46 22.17 -18.98 -16.78
C THR A 46 23.43 -19.56 -16.11
N SER A 47 23.46 -20.88 -15.88
CA SER A 47 24.58 -21.59 -15.23
C SER A 47 25.02 -20.96 -13.90
N GLY A 48 24.08 -20.45 -13.11
CA GLY A 48 24.36 -19.92 -11.77
C GLY A 48 24.61 -18.41 -11.69
N TRP A 49 24.65 -17.66 -12.80
CA TRP A 49 24.89 -16.21 -12.76
C TRP A 49 23.84 -15.44 -11.93
N VAL A 50 22.60 -15.93 -11.93
CA VAL A 50 21.48 -15.39 -11.13
C VAL A 50 21.77 -15.46 -9.62
N LEU A 51 22.56 -16.43 -9.15
CA LEU A 51 22.95 -16.51 -7.73
C LEU A 51 23.87 -15.35 -7.32
N LEU A 52 24.74 -14.88 -8.22
CA LEU A 52 25.56 -13.70 -7.97
C LEU A 52 24.69 -12.45 -7.88
N GLY A 53 23.72 -12.29 -8.79
CA GLY A 53 22.74 -11.21 -8.70
C GLY A 53 21.94 -11.24 -7.39
N TYR A 54 21.55 -12.44 -6.95
CA TYR A 54 20.87 -12.65 -5.67
C TYR A 54 21.71 -12.18 -4.48
N LEU A 55 23.01 -12.47 -4.46
CA LEU A 55 23.95 -12.01 -3.43
C LEU A 55 24.13 -10.49 -3.43
N VAL A 56 24.24 -9.88 -4.62
CA VAL A 56 24.35 -8.41 -4.75
C VAL A 56 23.10 -7.73 -4.17
N ILE A 57 21.91 -8.21 -4.53
CA ILE A 57 20.66 -7.66 -3.99
C ILE A 57 20.58 -7.86 -2.48
N ALA A 58 21.00 -9.02 -1.97
CA ALA A 58 21.01 -9.28 -0.53
C ALA A 58 21.93 -8.31 0.25
N PHE A 59 23.00 -7.83 -0.39
CA PHE A 59 23.96 -6.91 0.23
C PHE A 59 23.54 -5.45 0.10
N VAL A 60 22.97 -5.05 -1.05
CA VAL A 60 22.60 -3.67 -1.35
C VAL A 60 21.23 -3.28 -0.77
N ALA A 61 20.30 -4.22 -0.68
CA ALA A 61 18.95 -3.91 -0.26
C ALA A 61 18.82 -3.72 1.26
N ASP A 62 18.06 -2.69 1.65
CA ASP A 62 17.77 -2.42 3.04
C ASP A 62 16.85 -3.47 3.64
N LYS A 63 17.08 -3.82 4.91
CA LYS A 63 16.21 -4.72 5.65
C LYS A 63 14.86 -4.04 5.94
N LYS A 64 13.77 -4.78 5.79
CA LYS A 64 12.42 -4.32 6.17
C LYS A 64 12.39 -3.97 7.66
N PRO A 65 12.04 -2.72 8.03
CA PRO A 65 11.95 -2.35 9.44
C PRO A 65 10.76 -3.05 10.13
N LEU A 66 10.92 -3.36 11.41
CA LEU A 66 9.87 -3.96 12.24
C LEU A 66 8.70 -2.98 12.39
N GLY A 67 7.48 -3.45 12.17
CA GLY A 67 6.28 -2.60 12.26
C GLY A 67 6.10 -1.61 11.11
N LEU A 68 6.67 -1.86 9.92
CA LEU A 68 6.45 -1.00 8.75
C LEU A 68 4.95 -0.86 8.37
N TYR A 69 4.18 -1.91 8.64
CA TYR A 69 2.73 -1.99 8.46
C TYR A 69 2.09 -2.47 9.75
N ASP A 70 0.92 -1.90 10.08
CA ASP A 70 0.16 -2.26 11.27
C ASP A 70 -0.70 -3.52 11.05
N SER A 71 -1.14 -3.77 9.80
CA SER A 71 -1.94 -4.93 9.43
C SER A 71 -1.55 -5.53 8.07
N ALA A 72 -2.03 -6.75 7.79
CA ALA A 72 -1.85 -7.40 6.50
C ALA A 72 -2.58 -6.69 5.34
N GLU A 73 -3.70 -6.03 5.64
CA GLU A 73 -4.45 -5.22 4.67
C GLU A 73 -3.68 -3.96 4.32
N ASP A 74 -3.08 -3.31 5.32
CA ASP A 74 -2.28 -2.10 5.14
C ASP A 74 -1.05 -2.40 4.27
N ALA A 75 -0.38 -3.54 4.50
CA ALA A 75 0.70 -4.02 3.65
C ALA A 75 0.28 -4.19 2.18
N LYS A 76 -0.88 -4.80 1.91
CA LYS A 76 -1.43 -4.98 0.55
C LYS A 76 -1.81 -3.65 -0.10
N PHE A 77 -2.38 -2.72 0.67
CA PHE A 77 -2.68 -1.38 0.19
C PHE A 77 -1.42 -0.67 -0.29
N TRP A 78 -0.38 -0.62 0.54
CA TRP A 78 0.89 0.02 0.18
C TRP A 78 1.65 -0.70 -0.93
N GLN A 79 1.46 -2.01 -1.08
CA GLN A 79 1.97 -2.76 -2.23
C GLN A 79 1.25 -2.33 -3.53
N GLY A 80 -0.07 -2.18 -3.49
CA GLY A 80 -0.87 -1.67 -4.62
C GLY A 80 -0.48 -0.24 -5.01
N VAL A 81 -0.28 0.64 -4.03
CA VAL A 81 0.16 2.03 -4.24
C VAL A 81 1.50 2.10 -4.97
N ARG A 82 2.44 1.19 -4.67
CA ARG A 82 3.72 1.10 -5.38
C ARG A 82 3.57 0.55 -6.80
N ALA A 83 2.78 -0.51 -6.98
CA ALA A 83 2.67 -1.20 -8.25
C ALA A 83 1.95 -0.37 -9.31
N ASN A 84 0.93 0.42 -8.91
CA ASN A 84 0.20 1.27 -9.82
C ASN A 84 -0.30 2.57 -9.13
N PRO A 85 0.58 3.58 -8.97
CA PRO A 85 0.28 4.77 -8.19
C PRO A 85 -0.89 5.57 -8.77
N THR A 86 -1.04 5.63 -10.08
CA THR A 86 -2.14 6.39 -10.72
C THR A 86 -3.50 5.78 -10.39
N ARG A 87 -3.61 4.43 -10.42
CA ARG A 87 -4.85 3.73 -10.01
C ARG A 87 -5.17 3.96 -8.53
N SER A 88 -4.16 3.91 -7.67
CA SER A 88 -4.35 4.16 -6.24
C SER A 88 -4.76 5.60 -5.94
N THR A 89 -4.18 6.61 -6.61
CA THR A 89 -4.62 8.01 -6.44
C THR A 89 -6.06 8.24 -6.91
N ALA A 90 -6.50 7.56 -7.97
CA ALA A 90 -7.88 7.64 -8.44
C ALA A 90 -8.87 7.01 -7.44
N GLU A 91 -8.50 5.88 -6.81
CA GLU A 91 -9.30 5.26 -5.74
C GLU A 91 -9.35 6.15 -4.49
N VAL A 92 -8.23 6.72 -4.08
CA VAL A 92 -8.18 7.66 -2.95
C VAL A 92 -9.06 8.88 -3.25
N ARG A 93 -8.98 9.44 -4.45
CA ARG A 93 -9.82 10.57 -4.88
C ARG A 93 -11.31 10.23 -4.92
N SER A 94 -11.69 9.01 -5.31
CA SER A 94 -13.09 8.61 -5.30
C SER A 94 -13.63 8.49 -3.87
N LYS A 95 -12.84 7.96 -2.94
CA LYS A 95 -13.19 7.92 -1.49
C LYS A 95 -13.32 9.32 -0.90
N PHE A 96 -12.40 10.24 -1.21
CA PHE A 96 -12.52 11.63 -0.78
C PHE A 96 -13.80 12.28 -1.28
N ARG A 97 -14.14 12.10 -2.56
CA ARG A 97 -15.38 12.64 -3.12
C ARG A 97 -16.64 12.07 -2.46
N ASP A 98 -16.62 10.80 -2.05
CA ASP A 98 -17.74 10.20 -1.32
C ASP A 98 -17.86 10.77 0.10
N ILE A 99 -16.73 11.00 0.77
CA ILE A 99 -16.68 11.66 2.09
C ILE A 99 -17.20 13.10 1.99
N ASP A 100 -16.75 13.86 1.00
CA ASP A 100 -17.19 15.24 0.78
C ASP A 100 -18.72 15.31 0.55
N ARG A 101 -19.27 14.35 -0.20
CA ARG A 101 -20.72 14.25 -0.42
C ARG A 101 -21.47 13.97 0.89
N ARG A 102 -20.99 13.01 1.69
CA ARG A 102 -21.59 12.71 3.00
C ARG A 102 -21.49 13.88 3.97
N LEU A 103 -20.39 14.63 3.90
CA LEU A 103 -20.20 15.83 4.71
C LEU A 103 -21.21 16.93 4.33
N ALA A 104 -21.44 17.13 3.03
CA ALA A 104 -22.44 18.08 2.52
C ALA A 104 -23.88 17.70 2.93
N ASP A 105 -24.20 16.40 2.93
CA ASP A 105 -25.51 15.92 3.40
C ASP A 105 -25.70 16.22 4.91
N ILE A 106 -24.65 16.04 5.71
CA ILE A 106 -24.66 16.36 7.14
C ILE A 106 -24.78 17.87 7.37
N GLU A 107 -24.08 18.68 6.59
CA GLU A 107 -24.16 20.14 6.66
C GLU A 107 -25.59 20.64 6.40
N THR A 108 -26.26 20.06 5.41
CA THR A 108 -27.66 20.39 5.09
C THR A 108 -28.61 20.10 6.26
N MET A 109 -28.39 19.02 7.00
CA MET A 109 -29.19 18.66 8.18
C MET A 109 -29.00 19.65 9.34
N TYR A 110 -27.78 20.18 9.54
CA TYR A 110 -27.53 21.17 10.58
C TYR A 110 -28.05 22.56 10.21
N THR A 111 -27.84 23.00 8.97
CA THR A 111 -28.25 24.35 8.53
C THR A 111 -29.78 24.49 8.42
N SER A 112 -30.48 23.45 7.96
CA SER A 112 -31.96 23.45 7.87
C SER A 112 -32.67 23.47 9.23
N ARG A 113 -32.05 22.97 10.31
CA ARG A 113 -32.61 23.07 11.66
C ARG A 113 -32.61 24.49 12.21
N ASN A 114 -31.70 25.35 11.75
CA ASN A 114 -31.61 26.73 12.19
C ASN A 114 -32.61 27.64 11.44
N THR A 115 -32.80 27.42 10.14
CA THR A 115 -33.76 28.23 9.35
C THR A 115 -35.20 28.04 9.81
N ARG A 116 -35.60 26.81 10.18
CA ARG A 116 -36.96 26.54 10.69
C ARG A 116 -37.30 27.33 11.96
N LEU A 117 -36.32 27.50 12.86
CA LEU A 117 -36.49 28.31 14.08
C LEU A 117 -36.53 29.81 13.78
N ALA A 118 -35.73 30.28 12.82
CA ALA A 118 -35.76 31.67 12.38
C ALA A 118 -37.11 32.04 11.75
N ASP A 119 -37.66 31.17 10.90
CA ASP A 119 -38.96 31.36 10.25
C ASP A 119 -40.11 31.37 11.28
N GLU A 120 -40.03 30.52 12.31
CA GLU A 120 -41.03 30.46 13.38
C GLU A 120 -41.04 31.74 14.24
N ILE A 121 -39.85 32.29 14.55
CA ILE A 121 -39.72 33.57 15.28
C ILE A 121 -40.31 34.74 14.48
N ASP A 122 -40.08 34.79 13.17
CA ASP A 122 -40.61 35.86 12.32
C ASP A 122 -42.15 35.77 12.17
N SER A 123 -42.69 34.55 12.16
CA SER A 123 -44.15 34.32 12.13
C SER A 123 -44.89 34.69 13.42
N LEU A 124 -44.18 34.76 14.55
CA LEU A 124 -44.72 35.13 15.87
C LEU A 124 -44.62 36.62 16.17
N ARG A 125 -44.08 37.41 15.24
CA ARG A 125 -43.85 38.85 15.37
C ARG A 125 -44.89 39.65 14.59
#